data_AF-A0A9W9LLG2-F1
#
_entry.id   AF-A0A9W9LLG2-F1
#
_cell.length_a   1.000
_cell.length_b   1.000
_cell.length_c   1.000
_cell.angle_alpha   90.00
_cell.angle_beta   90.00
_cell.angle_gamma   90.00
#
_symmetry.space_group_name_H-M   'P 1'
#
loop_
_entity.id
_entity.type
_entity.pdbx_description
1 polymer ?
#
loop_
_entity_poly.entity_id
_entity_poly.type
_entity_poly.pdbx_seq_one_letter_code
_entity_poly.pdbx_strand_id
1 'polypeptide(L)'
;MHLFTACLAVLGAFATVSATPTDKRDILSYRSWDLRLFSDAIPVCSPDNSNLNLSIMHNYGRYGRDCSSIDTEKYNATNVKSLSWKTTQTEWLHFCMWSTLDCSGGQASLLGSITDRWSMCYPYNGFVAYSVVDNGTSCI
;
A
#
# COMPACT_ATOMS: atom_id res chain seq x y z
N MET A 1 -70.55 -19.79 15.87
CA MET A 1 -70.73 -18.51 15.13
C MET A 1 -70.13 -17.44 16.02
N HIS A 2 -69.02 -16.77 15.73
CA HIS A 2 -68.48 -16.34 14.45
C HIS A 2 -66.95 -16.41 14.42
N LEU A 3 -66.40 -16.77 13.25
CA LEU A 3 -65.00 -16.61 12.89
C LEU A 3 -64.67 -15.13 12.70
N PHE A 4 -63.50 -14.68 13.17
CA PHE A 4 -62.80 -13.55 12.59
C PHE A 4 -61.33 -13.90 12.42
N THR A 5 -61.01 -14.35 11.21
CA THR A 5 -59.65 -14.53 10.71
C THR A 5 -59.05 -13.15 10.44
N ALA A 6 -58.06 -12.75 11.23
CA ALA A 6 -57.23 -11.59 10.91
C ALA A 6 -55.99 -12.09 10.15
N CYS A 7 -55.99 -11.91 8.84
CA CYS A 7 -54.83 -12.14 7.98
C CYS A 7 -53.87 -10.96 8.16
N LEU A 8 -52.82 -11.11 8.98
CA LEU A 8 -51.75 -10.11 9.05
C LEU A 8 -50.76 -10.36 7.91
N ALA A 9 -50.85 -9.55 6.86
CA ALA A 9 -49.79 -9.42 5.87
C ALA A 9 -48.68 -8.52 6.47
N VAL A 10 -47.61 -9.12 6.97
CA VAL A 10 -46.40 -8.37 7.33
C VAL A 10 -45.59 -8.16 6.05
N LEU A 11 -45.65 -6.94 5.52
CA LEU A 11 -44.76 -6.43 4.49
C LEU A 11 -43.32 -6.51 5.01
N GLY A 12 -42.53 -7.45 4.49
CA GLY A 12 -41.10 -7.50 4.75
C GLY A 12 -40.43 -6.27 4.14
N ALA A 13 -40.08 -5.29 4.97
CA ALA A 13 -39.22 -4.19 4.57
C ALA A 13 -37.84 -4.77 4.28
N PHE A 14 -37.42 -4.77 3.01
CA PHE A 14 -36.03 -4.99 2.66
C PHE A 14 -35.23 -3.83 3.25
N ALA A 15 -34.37 -4.12 4.23
CA ALA A 15 -33.43 -3.14 4.75
C ALA A 15 -32.50 -2.73 3.60
N THR A 16 -32.67 -1.53 3.07
CA THR A 16 -31.72 -0.93 2.15
C THR A 16 -30.45 -0.63 2.95
N VAL A 17 -29.37 -1.34 2.65
CA VAL A 17 -28.04 -1.01 3.17
C VAL A 17 -27.59 0.29 2.52
N SER A 18 -27.80 1.41 3.20
CA SER A 18 -27.22 2.69 2.80
C SER A 18 -25.79 2.75 3.34
N ALA A 19 -24.80 2.78 2.45
CA ALA A 19 -23.43 3.07 2.83
C ALA A 19 -23.36 4.52 3.34
N THR A 20 -22.96 4.69 4.60
CA THR A 20 -22.66 6.00 5.19
C THR A 20 -21.44 6.62 4.51
N PRO A 21 -21.35 7.97 4.42
CA PRO A 21 -20.16 8.63 3.91
C PRO A 21 -18.97 8.14 4.72
N THR A 22 -17.99 7.54 4.06
CA THR A 22 -16.74 7.17 4.73
C THR A 22 -15.96 8.46 4.92
N ASP A 23 -16.07 9.05 6.10
CA ASP A 23 -15.05 9.96 6.62
C ASP A 23 -13.68 9.33 6.31
N LYS A 24 -12.74 10.14 5.79
CA LYS A 24 -11.33 9.72 5.63
C LYS A 24 -10.91 9.12 6.97
N ARG A 25 -10.82 7.79 7.05
CA ARG A 25 -10.60 7.11 8.31
C ARG A 25 -9.30 7.63 8.90
N ASP A 26 -9.36 8.25 10.08
CA ASP A 26 -8.19 8.56 10.92
C ASP A 26 -7.31 7.34 11.17
N ILE A 27 -7.80 6.12 10.91
CA ILE A 27 -6.98 4.90 10.94
C ILE A 27 -5.84 4.91 9.90
N LEU A 28 -5.96 5.69 8.82
CA LEU A 28 -4.89 5.95 7.86
C LEU A 28 -3.90 7.01 8.38
N SER A 29 -4.27 7.83 9.37
CA SER A 29 -3.37 8.84 9.96
C SER A 29 -2.29 8.22 10.86
N TYR A 30 -2.46 6.96 11.30
CA TYR A 30 -1.39 6.20 11.97
C TYR A 30 -0.26 5.77 11.02
N ARG A 31 -0.46 5.84 9.70
CA ARG A 31 0.49 5.38 8.69
C ARG A 31 1.04 6.59 7.91
N SER A 32 2.31 6.88 8.13
CA SER A 32 3.01 7.97 7.48
C SER A 32 3.48 7.59 6.09
N TRP A 33 3.68 6.30 5.83
CA TRP A 33 3.99 5.76 4.52
C TRP A 33 3.37 4.38 4.26
N ASP A 34 3.20 4.06 2.97
CA ASP A 34 2.68 2.80 2.46
C ASP A 34 3.41 2.41 1.16
N LEU A 35 3.96 1.20 1.16
CA LEU A 35 4.66 0.57 0.05
C LEU A 35 3.90 -0.68 -0.38
N ARG A 36 3.64 -0.79 -1.68
CA ARG A 36 3.06 -1.98 -2.26
C ARG A 36 3.78 -2.41 -3.52
N LEU A 37 4.00 -3.71 -3.67
CA LEU A 37 4.52 -4.32 -4.89
C LEU A 37 3.40 -5.06 -5.60
N PHE A 38 3.31 -4.90 -6.92
CA PHE A 38 2.26 -5.49 -7.73
C PHE A 38 2.80 -6.40 -8.83
N SER A 39 2.00 -7.42 -9.16
CA SER A 39 2.23 -8.29 -10.32
C SER A 39 1.90 -7.64 -11.66
N ASP A 40 1.21 -6.50 -11.64
CA ASP A 40 0.80 -5.75 -12.81
C ASP A 40 1.76 -4.60 -13.10
N ALA A 41 1.90 -4.26 -14.38
CA ALA A 41 2.69 -3.12 -14.82
C ALA A 41 1.87 -1.82 -14.84
N ILE A 42 2.54 -0.69 -14.99
CA ILE A 42 1.91 0.58 -15.35
C ILE A 42 1.32 0.45 -16.78
N PRO A 43 0.13 1.02 -17.07
CA PRO A 43 -0.68 1.93 -16.26
C PRO A 43 -1.75 1.27 -15.37
N VAL A 44 -1.75 -0.05 -15.25
CA VAL A 44 -2.77 -0.79 -14.47
C VAL A 44 -2.56 -0.63 -12.97
N CYS A 45 -1.30 -0.43 -12.54
CA CYS A 45 -0.99 -0.12 -11.15
C CYS A 45 -1.80 1.08 -10.66
N SER A 46 -2.46 0.90 -9.51
CA SER A 46 -3.13 1.98 -8.82
C SER A 46 -2.65 2.03 -7.37
N PRO A 47 -2.20 3.20 -6.89
CA PRO A 47 -1.74 3.36 -5.52
C PRO A 47 -2.89 3.16 -4.52
N ASP A 48 -4.14 3.36 -4.93
CA ASP A 48 -5.34 3.15 -4.11
C ASP A 48 -5.89 1.71 -4.16
N ASN A 49 -5.31 0.84 -4.98
CA ASN A 49 -5.79 -0.52 -5.10
C ASN A 49 -5.41 -1.37 -3.88
N SER A 50 -6.43 -1.94 -3.23
CA SER A 50 -6.29 -2.85 -2.10
C SER A 50 -6.46 -4.32 -2.44
N ASN A 51 -6.61 -4.66 -3.73
CA ASN A 51 -6.81 -6.02 -4.20
C ASN A 51 -5.59 -6.91 -3.88
N LEU A 52 -5.79 -7.84 -2.96
CA LEU A 52 -4.76 -8.77 -2.49
C LEU A 52 -4.28 -9.73 -3.59
N ASN A 53 -5.10 -10.00 -4.62
CA ASN A 53 -4.71 -10.89 -5.71
C ASN A 53 -3.61 -10.29 -6.60
N LEU A 54 -3.49 -8.96 -6.62
CA LEU A 54 -2.49 -8.23 -7.42
C LEU A 54 -1.31 -7.78 -6.57
N SER A 55 -1.54 -7.64 -5.26
CA SER A 55 -0.55 -7.20 -4.29
C SER A 55 0.35 -8.37 -3.89
N ILE A 56 1.61 -8.31 -4.31
CA ILE A 56 2.63 -9.29 -3.91
C ILE A 56 3.10 -9.00 -2.48
N MET A 57 3.48 -7.76 -2.19
CA MET A 57 3.96 -7.32 -0.89
C MET A 57 3.27 -6.03 -0.49
N HIS A 58 2.93 -5.89 0.79
CA HIS A 58 2.38 -4.66 1.34
C HIS A 58 3.03 -4.38 2.70
N ASN A 59 3.76 -3.27 2.79
CA ASN A 59 4.37 -2.79 4.02
C ASN A 59 3.98 -1.33 4.24
N TYR A 60 3.86 -0.93 5.49
CA TYR A 60 3.52 0.43 5.88
C TYR A 60 4.15 0.74 7.22
N GLY A 61 4.22 2.02 7.56
CA GLY A 61 4.79 2.44 8.82
C GLY A 61 4.47 3.88 9.17
N ARG A 62 4.76 4.23 10.42
CA ARG A 62 4.70 5.61 10.92
C ARG A 62 6.05 6.32 10.85
N TYR A 63 7.12 5.59 11.14
CA TYR A 63 8.47 6.14 11.16
C TYR A 63 9.29 5.58 10.00
N GLY A 64 10.48 6.13 9.82
CA GLY A 64 11.52 5.54 8.99
C GLY A 64 11.80 4.07 9.32
N ARG A 65 12.52 3.43 8.41
CA ARG A 65 12.87 2.01 8.46
C ARG A 65 14.28 1.86 7.93
N ASP A 66 15.18 1.41 8.79
CA ASP A 66 16.62 1.36 8.52
C ASP A 66 16.97 0.53 7.29
N CYS A 67 16.61 -0.75 7.28
CA CYS A 67 16.71 -1.62 6.12
C CYS A 67 15.70 -2.75 6.21
N SER A 68 15.15 -3.18 5.09
CA SER A 68 14.31 -4.36 5.00
C SER A 68 14.48 -5.03 3.65
N SER A 69 14.95 -6.28 3.69
CA SER A 69 15.01 -7.14 2.52
C SER A 69 13.60 -7.52 2.06
N ILE A 70 13.39 -7.55 0.75
CA ILE A 70 12.25 -8.23 0.15
C ILE A 70 12.55 -9.72 0.25
N ASP A 71 11.71 -10.43 0.99
CA ASP A 71 11.77 -11.89 1.06
C ASP A 71 11.37 -12.47 -0.31
N THR A 72 12.36 -12.78 -1.14
CA THR A 72 12.17 -13.30 -2.50
C THR A 72 11.70 -14.75 -2.52
N GLU A 73 11.77 -15.47 -1.39
CA GLU A 73 11.25 -16.83 -1.25
C GLU A 73 9.75 -16.80 -0.96
N LYS A 74 9.31 -15.86 -0.12
CA LYS A 74 7.90 -15.65 0.22
C LYS A 74 7.14 -14.88 -0.84
N TYR A 75 7.78 -13.87 -1.42
CA TYR A 75 7.23 -13.05 -2.48
C TYR A 75 7.91 -13.50 -3.75
N ASN A 76 7.17 -14.08 -4.71
CA ASN A 76 7.74 -14.49 -6.00
C ASN A 76 8.19 -13.23 -6.78
N ALA A 77 9.35 -12.69 -6.40
CA ALA A 77 9.81 -11.35 -6.75
C ALA A 77 10.07 -11.22 -8.25
N THR A 78 10.25 -12.35 -8.94
CA THR A 78 10.32 -12.42 -10.41
C THR A 78 9.05 -11.93 -11.10
N ASN A 79 7.91 -11.92 -10.40
CA ASN A 79 6.65 -11.44 -10.95
C ASN A 79 6.33 -9.98 -10.59
N VAL A 80 7.19 -9.29 -9.83
CA VAL A 80 6.95 -7.88 -9.49
C VAL A 80 7.21 -7.03 -10.74
N LYS A 81 6.20 -6.26 -11.15
CA LYS A 81 6.28 -5.40 -12.35
C LYS A 81 6.21 -3.91 -12.00
N SER A 82 5.54 -3.57 -10.91
CA SER A 82 5.45 -2.19 -10.45
C SER A 82 5.35 -2.10 -8.92
N LEU A 83 5.55 -0.89 -8.41
CA LEU A 83 5.34 -0.56 -7.01
C LEU A 83 4.49 0.70 -6.89
N SER A 84 3.72 0.82 -5.81
CA SER A 84 3.17 2.10 -5.37
C SER A 84 3.86 2.58 -4.11
N TRP A 85 4.18 3.85 -4.07
CA TRP A 85 4.70 4.54 -2.89
C TRP A 85 3.76 5.66 -2.48
N LYS A 86 3.36 5.68 -1.20
CA LYS A 86 2.57 6.74 -0.58
C LYS A 86 3.28 7.22 0.66
N THR A 87 3.28 8.54 0.84
CA THR A 87 3.65 9.18 2.11
C THR A 87 2.62 10.26 2.42
N THR A 88 2.38 10.54 3.70
CA THR A 88 1.51 11.66 4.08
C THR A 88 2.22 12.97 3.83
N GLN A 89 1.47 14.04 3.53
CA GLN A 89 2.09 15.32 3.20
C GLN A 89 2.78 16.00 4.41
N THR A 90 2.42 15.60 5.63
CA THR A 90 2.95 16.15 6.87
C THR A 90 4.25 15.46 7.32
N GLU A 91 4.47 14.22 6.90
CA GLU A 91 5.63 13.41 7.22
C GLU A 91 6.19 12.84 5.92
N TRP A 92 6.82 13.72 5.12
CA TRP A 92 7.47 13.31 3.88
C TRP A 92 8.62 12.36 4.22
N LEU A 93 8.50 11.12 3.77
CA LEU A 93 9.54 10.12 3.88
C LEU A 93 10.02 9.77 2.48
N HIS A 94 11.31 9.49 2.37
CA HIS A 94 11.95 9.06 1.14
C HIS A 94 12.07 7.55 1.12
N PHE A 95 11.85 6.98 -0.05
CA PHE A 95 12.01 5.55 -0.28
C PHE A 95 13.33 5.29 -1.01
N CYS A 96 14.22 4.50 -0.42
CA CYS A 96 15.51 4.14 -1.00
C CYS A 96 15.49 2.68 -1.46
N MET A 97 15.99 2.40 -2.65
CA MET A 97 15.96 1.08 -3.28
C MET A 97 17.38 0.53 -3.45
N TRP A 98 17.67 -0.62 -2.84
CA TRP A 98 19.01 -1.18 -2.74
C TRP A 98 19.16 -2.50 -3.52
N SER A 99 20.32 -2.70 -4.13
CA SER A 99 20.71 -3.95 -4.81
C SER A 99 21.28 -5.02 -3.87
N THR A 100 21.59 -4.64 -2.62
CA THR A 100 22.09 -5.51 -1.56
C THR A 100 20.98 -5.82 -0.55
N LEU A 101 21.01 -7.01 0.05
CA LEU A 101 19.97 -7.45 1.00
C LEU A 101 19.99 -6.70 2.33
N ASP A 102 21.12 -6.09 2.67
CA ASP A 102 21.38 -5.38 3.93
C ASP A 102 21.48 -3.86 3.76
N CYS A 103 21.13 -3.34 2.58
CA CYS A 103 21.21 -1.92 2.24
C CYS A 103 22.63 -1.33 2.34
N SER A 104 23.66 -2.17 2.28
CA SER A 104 25.07 -1.76 2.32
C SER A 104 25.64 -1.48 0.93
N GLY A 105 26.80 -0.82 0.86
CA GLY A 105 27.51 -0.49 -0.39
C GLY A 105 27.26 0.95 -0.87
N GLY A 106 26.46 1.69 -0.12
CA GLY A 106 26.15 3.11 -0.34
C GLY A 106 25.71 3.44 -1.75
N GLN A 107 26.12 4.60 -2.28
CA GLN A 107 25.66 5.08 -3.59
C GLN A 107 25.85 4.06 -4.73
N ALA A 108 26.87 3.21 -4.68
CA ALA A 108 27.12 2.19 -5.70
C ALA A 108 26.06 1.06 -5.70
N SER A 109 25.41 0.84 -4.56
CA SER A 109 24.34 -0.16 -4.36
C SER A 109 22.94 0.43 -4.46
N LEU A 110 22.82 1.76 -4.51
CA LEU A 110 21.55 2.46 -4.64
C LEU A 110 21.04 2.39 -6.08
N LEU A 111 19.92 1.71 -6.28
CA LEU A 111 19.25 1.60 -7.59
C LEU A 111 18.33 2.78 -7.88
N GLY A 112 17.97 3.55 -6.85
CA GLY A 112 17.21 4.78 -6.98
C GLY A 112 16.53 5.17 -5.68
N SER A 113 15.87 6.32 -5.71
CA SER A 113 15.06 6.81 -4.61
C SER A 113 13.82 7.54 -5.10
N ILE A 114 12.80 7.58 -4.26
CA ILE A 114 11.59 8.38 -4.48
C ILE A 114 11.57 9.48 -3.41
N THR A 115 11.80 10.72 -3.83
CA THR A 115 11.96 11.87 -2.95
C THR A 115 11.01 13.03 -3.23
N ASP A 116 10.42 13.09 -4.43
CA ASP A 116 9.66 14.24 -4.93
C ASP A 116 8.17 13.94 -5.19
N ARG A 117 7.85 12.71 -5.58
CA ARG A 117 6.51 12.26 -5.98
C ARG A 117 5.98 11.22 -5.00
N TRP A 118 4.74 11.39 -4.58
CA TRP A 118 4.07 10.53 -3.61
C TRP A 118 2.70 10.12 -4.11
N SER A 119 2.20 8.98 -3.62
CA SER A 119 0.95 8.37 -4.07
C SER A 119 0.92 8.11 -5.58
N MET A 120 2.02 7.55 -6.08
CA MET A 120 2.22 7.22 -7.49
C MET A 120 2.68 5.78 -7.64
N CYS A 121 2.50 5.25 -8.85
CA CYS A 121 3.08 3.98 -9.27
C CYS A 121 4.37 4.19 -10.05
N TYR A 122 5.34 3.29 -9.85
CA TYR A 122 6.64 3.28 -10.51
C TYR A 122 6.91 1.90 -11.11
N PRO A 123 7.63 1.81 -12.24
CA PRO A 123 8.16 0.54 -12.71
C PRO A 123 9.08 -0.08 -11.65
N TYR A 124 9.00 -1.39 -11.47
CA TYR A 124 9.91 -2.08 -10.58
C TYR A 124 11.31 -2.15 -11.20
N ASN A 125 12.33 -1.72 -10.48
CA ASN A 125 13.72 -1.66 -10.95
C ASN A 125 14.61 -2.80 -10.45
N GLY A 126 14.04 -3.80 -9.76
CA GLY A 126 14.77 -5.00 -9.34
C GLY A 126 15.49 -4.90 -8.00
N PHE A 127 15.20 -3.89 -7.17
CA PHE A 127 15.76 -3.81 -5.82
C PHE A 127 15.41 -5.04 -4.98
N VAL A 128 16.30 -5.39 -4.06
CA VAL A 128 16.14 -6.57 -3.18
C VAL A 128 16.01 -6.18 -1.71
N ALA A 129 16.33 -4.93 -1.37
CA ALA A 129 16.04 -4.34 -0.08
C ALA A 129 15.68 -2.87 -0.22
N TYR A 130 15.02 -2.33 0.79
CA TYR A 130 14.65 -0.93 0.84
C TYR A 130 14.85 -0.33 2.22
N SER A 131 15.00 0.98 2.26
CA SER A 131 14.92 1.78 3.48
C SER A 131 13.93 2.92 3.29
N VAL A 132 13.41 3.40 4.42
CA VAL A 132 12.52 4.57 4.47
C VAL A 132 13.18 5.58 5.38
N VAL A 133 13.51 6.76 4.86
CA VAL A 133 14.26 7.77 5.60
C VAL A 133 13.49 9.08 5.68
N ASP A 134 13.74 9.87 6.72
CA ASP A 134 13.12 11.18 6.88
C ASP A 134 13.50 12.14 5.75
N ASN A 135 12.59 13.05 5.41
CA ASN A 135 12.85 14.10 4.43
C ASN A 135 14.16 14.83 4.70
N GLY A 136 14.96 15.02 3.66
CA GLY A 136 16.28 15.66 3.75
C GLY A 136 17.42 14.70 4.13
N THR A 137 17.11 13.47 4.55
CA THR A 137 18.11 12.41 4.71
C THR A 137 18.43 11.80 3.34
N SER A 138 19.71 11.74 3.00
CA SER A 138 20.14 11.12 1.74
C SER A 138 20.11 9.59 1.83
N CYS A 139 19.73 8.93 0.74
CA CYS A 139 19.97 7.50 0.56
C CYS A 139 21.47 7.31 0.22
N ILE A 140 22.31 6.97 1.19
CA ILE A 140 23.77 6.82 1.04
C ILE A 140 24.32 5.67 1.85
#